data_AF-A0ABD5F278-F1
#
_entry.id   AF-A0ABD5F278-F1
#
_cell.length_a   1.000
_cell.length_b   1.000
_cell.length_c   1.000
_cell.angle_alpha   90.00
_cell.angle_beta   90.00
_cell.angle_gamma   90.00
#
_symmetry.space_group_name_H-M   'P 1'
#
loop_
_entity.id
_entity.type
_entity.pdbx_description
1 polymer ?
#
loop_
_entity_poly.entity_id
_entity_poly.type
_entity_poly.pdbx_seq_one_letter_code
_entity_poly.pdbx_strand_id
1 'polypeptide(L)'
;GYPYIMYEDTVNRANPIAGKITHSNLCSEILQVSTASEFNDDLSYSKVGKDISCNLGSMNIAKTMDSPDFAQSIEVAIRALTAVSDQTHIWSVPSIEQGNNSSHAIGLGQMNLHGYLARERIHYGSEEGIDFTN
;
A
#
# COMPACT_ATOMS: atom_id res chain seq x y z
N GLY A 1 -1.99 -15.09 -17.56
CA GLY A 1 -2.39 -13.89 -16.82
C GLY A 1 -2.31 -14.16 -15.35
N TYR A 2 -3.21 -15.02 -14.84
CA TYR A 2 -3.22 -15.57 -13.47
C TYR A 2 -2.73 -17.04 -13.46
N PRO A 3 -2.50 -17.69 -12.31
CA PRO A 3 -2.70 -17.21 -10.93
C PRO A 3 -1.78 -16.05 -10.56
N TYR A 4 -2.20 -15.20 -9.60
CA TYR A 4 -1.31 -14.21 -8.98
C TYR A 4 -0.16 -14.91 -8.25
N ILE A 5 0.98 -14.24 -8.15
CA ILE A 5 2.17 -14.77 -7.50
C ILE A 5 2.56 -13.81 -6.37
N MET A 6 2.73 -14.37 -5.18
CA MET A 6 3.30 -13.68 -4.03
C MET A 6 4.46 -14.52 -3.51
N TYR A 7 5.66 -13.97 -3.55
CA TYR A 7 6.87 -14.65 -3.08
C TYR A 7 6.97 -14.52 -1.56
N GLU A 8 6.27 -15.40 -0.83
CA GLU A 8 6.07 -15.34 0.62
C GLU A 8 7.36 -15.06 1.40
N ASP A 9 8.45 -15.80 1.11
CA ASP A 9 9.72 -15.63 1.80
C ASP A 9 10.39 -14.29 1.51
N THR A 10 10.31 -13.80 0.28
CA THR A 10 10.86 -12.48 -0.09
C THR A 10 10.10 -11.38 0.63
N VAL A 11 8.77 -11.46 0.62
CA VAL A 11 7.89 -10.49 1.29
C VAL A 11 8.16 -10.47 2.80
N ASN A 12 8.16 -11.63 3.46
CA ASN A 12 8.35 -11.68 4.91
C ASN A 12 9.77 -11.34 5.36
N ARG A 13 10.78 -11.56 4.51
CA ARG A 13 12.16 -11.13 4.79
C ARG A 13 12.31 -9.61 4.75
N ALA A 14 11.55 -8.93 3.89
CA ALA A 14 11.55 -7.47 3.77
C ALA A 14 10.52 -6.78 4.69
N ASN A 15 9.59 -7.53 5.28
CA ASN A 15 8.54 -7.00 6.14
C ASN A 15 9.13 -6.43 7.45
N PRO A 16 8.96 -5.11 7.72
CA PRO A 16 9.45 -4.51 8.96
C PRO A 16 8.50 -4.70 10.15
N ILE A 17 7.29 -5.24 9.93
CA ILE A 17 6.23 -5.35 10.94
C ILE A 17 6.21 -6.75 11.53
N ALA A 18 6.12 -6.85 12.86
CA ALA A 18 5.99 -8.13 13.55
C ALA A 18 4.75 -8.92 13.08
N GLY A 19 4.98 -10.16 12.64
CA GLY A 19 3.96 -11.05 12.10
C GLY A 19 4.31 -11.56 10.71
N LYS A 20 3.45 -12.40 10.15
CA LYS A 20 3.64 -13.00 8.82
C LYS A 20 2.59 -12.46 7.85
N ILE A 21 3.03 -12.03 6.67
CA ILE A 21 2.18 -11.70 5.54
C ILE A 21 1.91 -13.02 4.80
N THR A 22 0.63 -13.38 4.67
CA THR A 22 0.20 -14.69 4.16
C THR A 22 -0.61 -14.62 2.87
N HIS A 23 -1.02 -13.42 2.46
CA HIS A 23 -1.85 -13.19 1.28
C HIS A 23 -1.66 -11.74 0.78
N SER A 24 -2.34 -11.42 -0.32
CA SER A 24 -2.36 -10.09 -0.95
C SER A 24 -3.78 -9.73 -1.38
N ASN A 25 -3.98 -8.50 -1.85
CA ASN A 25 -5.23 -8.05 -2.48
C ASN A 25 -5.37 -8.54 -3.95
N LEU A 26 -6.47 -8.11 -4.58
CA LEU A 26 -6.84 -8.45 -5.96
C LEU A 26 -5.82 -8.00 -7.02
N CYS A 27 -5.07 -6.93 -6.78
CA CYS A 27 -4.09 -6.40 -7.74
C CYS A 27 -2.63 -6.77 -7.37
N SER A 28 -2.44 -7.63 -6.35
CA SER A 28 -1.16 -8.19 -5.89
C SER A 28 -0.12 -7.20 -5.31
N GLU A 29 -0.50 -5.97 -4.99
CA GLU A 29 0.38 -4.89 -4.51
C GLU A 29 0.34 -4.67 -2.98
N ILE A 30 -0.69 -5.19 -2.30
CA ILE A 30 -0.88 -4.96 -0.86
C ILE A 30 -0.33 -6.13 -0.06
N LEU A 31 0.68 -5.84 0.77
CA LEU A 31 1.37 -6.82 1.58
C LEU A 31 1.42 -6.31 3.03
N GLN A 32 0.50 -6.76 3.88
CA GLN A 32 0.43 -6.37 5.30
C GLN A 32 0.14 -7.59 6.19
N VAL A 33 0.45 -7.46 7.48
CA VAL A 33 0.16 -8.49 8.47
C VAL A 33 -1.33 -8.46 8.82
N SER A 34 -1.97 -9.63 8.86
CA SER A 34 -3.32 -9.80 9.39
C SER A 34 -3.34 -10.76 10.58
N THR A 35 -4.41 -10.74 11.37
CA THR A 35 -4.61 -11.69 12.47
C THR A 35 -6.03 -12.22 12.45
N ALA A 36 -6.19 -13.52 12.70
CA ALA A 36 -7.48 -14.19 12.63
C ALA A 36 -8.48 -13.62 13.65
N SER A 37 -9.73 -13.48 13.20
CA SER A 37 -10.88 -13.30 14.08
C SER A 37 -11.42 -14.66 14.52
N GLU A 38 -12.02 -14.70 15.71
CA GLU A 38 -12.71 -15.87 16.24
C GLU A 38 -14.19 -15.51 16.46
N PHE A 39 -15.08 -16.47 16.19
CA PHE A 39 -16.53 -16.28 16.23
C PHE A 39 -17.17 -17.25 17.22
N ASN A 40 -18.27 -16.80 17.83
CA ASN A 40 -19.20 -17.66 18.55
C ASN A 40 -20.14 -18.38 17.57
N ASP A 41 -20.88 -19.38 18.05
CA ASP A 41 -21.84 -20.15 17.23
C ASP A 41 -22.96 -19.28 16.63
N ASP A 42 -23.28 -18.14 17.25
CA ASP A 42 -24.27 -17.18 16.78
C ASP A 42 -23.70 -16.14 15.78
N LEU A 43 -22.46 -16.36 15.31
CA LEU A 43 -21.69 -15.47 14.43
C LEU A 43 -21.25 -14.13 15.05
N SER A 44 -21.53 -13.88 16.33
CA SER A 44 -20.91 -12.76 17.01
C SER A 44 -19.40 -12.99 17.16
N TYR A 45 -18.62 -11.91 17.21
CA TYR A 45 -17.17 -12.02 17.41
C TYR A 45 -16.88 -12.40 18.86
N SER A 46 -16.18 -13.52 19.08
CA SER A 46 -15.57 -13.83 20.37
C SER A 46 -14.24 -13.08 20.54
N LYS A 47 -13.54 -12.86 19.43
CA LYS A 47 -12.34 -12.04 19.34
C LYS A 47 -12.24 -11.41 17.96
N VAL A 48 -12.14 -10.08 17.93
CA VAL A 48 -11.94 -9.35 16.69
C VAL A 48 -10.45 -9.33 16.36
N GLY A 49 -10.11 -9.87 15.19
CA GLY A 49 -8.76 -9.87 14.64
C GLY A 49 -8.43 -8.55 13.94
N LYS A 50 -7.49 -8.62 13.00
CA LYS A 50 -7.10 -7.48 12.17
C LYS A 50 -7.06 -7.91 10.73
N ASP A 51 -8.00 -7.41 9.95
CA ASP A 51 -7.99 -7.54 8.50
C ASP A 51 -7.53 -6.23 7.85
N ILE A 52 -7.29 -6.26 6.55
CA ILE A 52 -6.60 -5.18 5.83
C ILE A 52 -7.60 -4.42 4.94
N SER A 53 -7.69 -3.11 5.13
CA SER A 53 -8.22 -2.16 4.13
C SER A 53 -7.06 -1.36 3.52
N CYS A 54 -7.28 -0.77 2.34
CA CYS A 54 -6.22 -0.09 1.60
C CYS A 54 -6.67 1.29 1.13
N ASN A 55 -5.91 2.31 1.53
CA ASN A 55 -6.11 3.71 1.15
C ASN A 55 -4.98 4.11 0.20
N LEU A 56 -5.29 4.26 -1.09
CA LEU A 56 -4.28 4.38 -2.14
C LEU A 56 -4.34 5.73 -2.85
N GLY A 57 -3.17 6.24 -3.20
CA GLY A 57 -3.02 7.41 -4.06
C GLY A 57 -1.65 7.38 -4.71
N SER A 58 -1.50 7.98 -5.88
CA SER A 58 -0.24 7.94 -6.63
C SER A 58 0.20 9.32 -7.08
N MET A 59 1.51 9.57 -7.00
CA MET A 59 2.12 10.79 -7.49
C MET A 59 2.58 10.64 -8.94
N ASN A 60 2.42 11.70 -9.74
CA ASN A 60 2.94 11.73 -11.11
C ASN A 60 4.42 12.12 -11.08
N ILE A 61 5.30 11.15 -11.37
CA ILE A 61 6.76 11.31 -11.28
C ILE A 61 7.24 12.58 -12.00
N ALA A 62 6.81 12.82 -13.25
CA ALA A 62 7.27 13.99 -14.00
C ALA A 62 6.91 15.30 -13.33
N LYS A 63 5.68 15.43 -12.81
CA LYS A 63 5.24 16.64 -12.11
C LYS A 63 5.90 16.79 -10.74
N THR A 64 6.17 15.69 -10.07
CA THR A 64 6.86 15.71 -8.78
C THR A 64 8.32 16.12 -8.94
N MET A 65 9.02 15.60 -9.96
CA MET A 65 10.39 16.01 -10.27
C MET A 65 10.51 17.48 -10.68
N ASP A 66 9.47 18.02 -11.33
CA ASP A 66 9.39 19.44 -11.67
C ASP A 66 9.02 20.34 -10.47
N SER A 67 8.68 19.76 -9.31
CA SER A 67 8.24 20.53 -8.14
C SER A 67 9.42 21.25 -7.49
N PRO A 68 9.29 22.56 -7.16
CA PRO A 68 10.32 23.27 -6.39
C PRO A 68 10.44 22.76 -4.95
N ASP A 69 9.41 22.06 -4.44
CA ASP A 69 9.41 21.43 -3.12
C ASP A 69 8.86 20.00 -3.21
N PHE A 70 9.79 19.08 -3.48
CA PHE A 70 9.53 17.65 -3.57
C PHE A 70 9.04 17.07 -2.24
N ALA A 71 9.64 17.49 -1.12
CA ALA A 71 9.34 16.99 0.21
C ALA A 71 7.92 17.38 0.64
N GLN A 72 7.51 18.64 0.42
CA GLN A 72 6.15 19.08 0.68
C GLN A 72 5.13 18.30 -0.15
N SER A 73 5.45 17.97 -1.40
CA SER A 73 4.56 17.19 -2.27
C SER A 73 4.28 15.79 -1.67
N ILE A 74 5.31 15.14 -1.13
CA ILE A 74 5.18 13.86 -0.41
C ILE A 74 4.41 14.05 0.89
N GLU A 75 4.77 15.05 1.71
CA GLU A 75 4.11 15.29 2.99
C GLU A 75 2.60 15.48 2.84
N VAL A 76 2.19 16.27 1.86
CA VAL A 76 0.77 16.50 1.56
C VAL A 76 0.08 15.20 1.13
N ALA A 77 0.71 14.39 0.28
CA ALA A 77 0.14 13.12 -0.15
C ALA A 77 -0.02 12.13 1.02
N ILE A 78 0.97 12.04 1.89
CA ILE A 78 0.90 11.22 3.11
C ILE A 78 -0.24 11.71 4.01
N ARG A 79 -0.31 13.00 4.33
CA ARG A 79 -1.39 13.58 5.15
C ARG A 79 -2.77 13.33 4.54
N ALA A 80 -2.91 13.44 3.22
CA ALA A 80 -4.17 13.20 2.53
C ALA A 80 -4.61 11.73 2.67
N LEU A 81 -3.70 10.77 2.46
CA LEU A 81 -4.00 9.35 2.60
C LEU A 81 -4.27 8.96 4.06
N THR A 82 -3.51 9.51 5.01
CA THR A 82 -3.77 9.30 6.44
C THR A 82 -5.15 9.82 6.81
N ALA A 83 -5.55 11.00 6.30
CA ALA A 83 -6.88 11.54 6.54
C ALA A 83 -8.00 10.64 5.97
N VAL A 84 -7.77 9.93 4.85
CA VAL A 84 -8.71 8.92 4.34
C VAL A 84 -8.83 7.75 5.32
N SER A 85 -7.71 7.23 5.82
CA SER A 85 -7.71 6.17 6.84
C SER A 85 -8.47 6.61 8.10
N ASP A 86 -8.18 7.79 8.63
CA ASP A 86 -8.79 8.30 9.88
C ASP A 86 -10.30 8.56 9.76
N GLN A 87 -10.80 8.88 8.56
CA GLN A 87 -12.22 9.13 8.30
C GLN A 87 -12.99 7.88 7.88
N THR A 88 -12.30 6.77 7.61
CA THR A 88 -12.91 5.54 7.12
C THR A 88 -13.42 4.70 8.28
N HIS A 89 -14.73 4.44 8.28
CA HIS A 89 -15.35 3.51 9.23
C HIS A 89 -16.17 2.43 8.51
N ILE A 90 -15.80 1.17 8.67
CA ILE A 90 -16.40 -0.01 8.04
C ILE A 90 -17.02 -0.89 9.14
N TRP A 91 -18.05 -0.36 9.79
CA TRP A 91 -18.76 -1.01 10.91
C TRP A 91 -19.36 -2.39 10.58
N SER A 92 -19.62 -2.66 9.30
CA SER A 92 -20.15 -3.94 8.84
C SER A 92 -19.13 -5.09 8.93
N VAL A 93 -17.83 -4.78 9.04
CA VAL A 93 -16.76 -5.78 9.16
C VAL A 93 -15.81 -5.35 10.28
N PRO A 94 -16.09 -5.70 11.55
CA PRO A 94 -15.33 -5.25 12.71
C PRO A 94 -13.81 -5.46 12.64
N SER A 95 -13.32 -6.53 12.01
CA SER A 95 -11.90 -6.79 11.85
C SER A 95 -11.21 -5.83 10.87
N ILE A 96 -11.92 -5.33 9.86
CA ILE A 96 -11.44 -4.29 8.93
C ILE A 96 -11.41 -2.94 9.65
N GLU A 97 -12.46 -2.61 10.40
CA GLU A 97 -12.51 -1.41 11.24
C GLU A 97 -11.33 -1.36 12.22
N GLN A 98 -11.13 -2.45 12.97
CA GLN A 98 -10.02 -2.57 13.91
C GLN A 98 -8.66 -2.56 13.22
N GLY A 99 -8.55 -3.18 12.05
CA GLY A 99 -7.34 -3.18 11.23
C GLY A 99 -6.94 -1.77 10.81
N ASN A 100 -7.87 -1.02 10.21
CA ASN A 100 -7.67 0.38 9.81
C ASN A 100 -7.28 1.25 11.01
N ASN A 101 -8.09 1.24 12.08
CA ASN A 101 -7.89 2.11 13.25
C ASN A 101 -6.61 1.80 14.03
N SER A 102 -6.06 0.59 13.92
CA SER A 102 -4.83 0.21 14.63
C SER A 102 -3.57 0.32 13.79
N SER A 103 -3.68 0.44 12.47
CA SER A 103 -2.53 0.49 11.56
C SER A 103 -2.33 1.86 10.92
N HIS A 104 -3.41 2.62 10.69
CA HIS A 104 -3.42 3.81 9.84
C HIS A 104 -2.68 3.57 8.50
N ALA A 105 -2.79 2.34 7.97
CA ALA A 105 -2.03 1.92 6.81
C ALA A 105 -2.48 2.64 5.53
N ILE A 106 -1.50 3.12 4.77
CA ILE A 106 -1.69 3.83 3.51
C ILE A 106 -0.75 3.29 2.44
N GLY A 107 -1.12 3.45 1.16
CA GLY A 107 -0.27 3.10 0.02
C GLY A 107 -0.08 4.30 -0.91
N LEU A 108 1.04 5.01 -0.74
CA LEU A 108 1.46 6.05 -1.67
C LEU A 108 2.25 5.43 -2.83
N GLY A 109 1.61 5.31 -3.99
CA GLY A 109 2.20 4.81 -5.22
C GLY A 109 2.79 5.89 -6.11
N GLN A 110 3.34 5.47 -7.25
CA GLN A 110 3.91 6.34 -8.26
C GLN A 110 3.32 5.99 -9.63
N MET A 111 3.23 6.97 -10.52
CA MET A 111 2.80 6.78 -11.91
C MET A 111 3.63 7.64 -12.86
N ASN A 112 3.47 7.39 -14.16
CA ASN A 112 4.10 8.17 -15.23
C ASN A 112 5.64 8.05 -15.32
N LEU A 113 6.22 6.96 -14.81
CA LEU A 113 7.66 6.70 -14.93
C LEU A 113 8.11 6.73 -16.39
N HIS A 114 7.46 5.93 -17.26
CA HIS A 114 7.82 5.89 -18.67
C HIS A 114 7.63 7.25 -19.37
N GLY A 115 6.60 8.02 -19.00
CA GLY A 115 6.39 9.36 -19.54
C GLY A 115 7.51 10.34 -19.14
N TYR A 116 7.98 10.27 -17.90
CA TYR A 116 9.14 11.05 -17.44
C TYR A 116 10.41 10.63 -18.18
N LEU A 117 10.74 9.33 -18.19
CA LEU A 117 11.93 8.81 -18.87
C LEU A 117 11.93 9.20 -20.35
N ALA A 118 10.81 9.07 -21.05
CA ALA A 118 10.69 9.47 -22.45
C ALA A 118 10.90 10.98 -22.67
N ARG A 119 10.41 11.83 -21.75
CA ARG A 119 10.62 13.29 -21.79
C ARG A 119 12.10 13.63 -21.69
N GLU A 120 12.81 12.97 -20.78
CA GLU A 120 14.26 13.13 -20.58
C GLU A 120 15.10 12.33 -21.58
N ARG A 121 14.47 11.65 -22.55
CA ARG A 121 15.11 10.81 -23.58
C ARG A 121 15.89 9.61 -23.03
N ILE A 122 15.46 9.10 -21.89
CA ILE A 122 15.98 7.90 -21.26
C ILE A 122 15.14 6.70 -21.73
N HIS A 123 15.80 5.67 -22.27
CA HIS A 123 15.12 4.45 -22.70
C HIS A 123 14.63 3.64 -21.50
N TYR A 124 13.38 3.18 -21.54
CA TYR A 124 12.83 2.34 -20.48
C TYR A 124 13.64 1.04 -20.34
N GLY A 125 14.12 0.77 -19.13
CA GLY A 125 14.94 -0.41 -18.83
C GLY A 125 16.44 -0.26 -19.17
N SER A 126 16.90 0.93 -19.59
CA SER A 126 18.34 1.21 -19.65
C SER A 126 18.96 1.28 -18.25
N GLU A 127 20.28 1.20 -18.17
CA GLU A 127 21.01 1.40 -16.90
C GLU A 127 20.65 2.73 -16.25
N GLU A 128 20.56 3.80 -17.04
CA GLU A 128 20.14 5.13 -16.56
C GLU A 128 18.68 5.15 -16.06
N GLY A 129 17.77 4.45 -16.73
CA GLY A 129 16.37 4.36 -16.28
C GLY A 129 16.21 3.56 -14.99
N ILE A 130 17.05 2.53 -14.79
CA ILE A 130 17.13 1.77 -13.54
C ILE A 130 17.72 2.64 -12.43
N ASP A 131 18.81 3.35 -12.71
CA ASP A 131 19.48 4.26 -11.77
C ASP A 131 18.55 5.38 -11.31
N PHE A 132 17.80 6.00 -12.23
CA PHE A 132 16.79 7.01 -11.87
C PHE A 132 15.70 6.48 -10.94
N THR A 133 15.31 5.21 -11.10
CA THR A 133 14.19 4.62 -10.35
C THR A 133 14.57 4.17 -8.93
N ASN A 134 15.87 3.93 -8.69
CA ASN A 134 16.40 3.40 -7.42
C ASN A 134 16.63 4.49 -6.37
#